data_AF-A0A967I2F9-F1
#
_entry.id   AF-A0A967I2F9-F1
#
_cell.length_a   1.000
_cell.length_b   1.000
_cell.length_c   1.000
_cell.angle_alpha   90.00
_cell.angle_beta   90.00
_cell.angle_gamma   90.00
#
_symmetry.space_group_name_H-M   'P 1'
#
loop_
_entity.id
_entity.type
_entity.pdbx_description
1 polymer ?
#
loop_
_entity_poly.entity_id
_entity_poly.type
_entity_poly.pdbx_seq_one_letter_code
_entity_poly.pdbx_strand_id
1 'polypeptide(L)' 'MTPKRIIILILAALFGAFIAQNFEAVSVSFLFWKTQASQSLILLGVFFVGVILGLIAGRVTKKSEPSLASTGDKSQTS' A
#
# COMPACT_ATOMS: atom_id res chain seq x y z
N MET A 1 22.17 -13.55 -21.06
CA MET A 1 21.44 -12.63 -20.16
C MET A 1 20.41 -13.44 -19.40
N THR A 2 20.50 -13.53 -18.07
CA THR A 2 19.46 -14.20 -17.26
C THR A 2 18.17 -13.38 -17.27
N PRO A 3 16.98 -13.99 -17.39
CA PRO A 3 15.68 -13.29 -17.44
C PRO A 3 15.49 -12.29 -16.29
N LYS A 4 15.99 -12.64 -15.10
CA LYS A 4 15.97 -11.79 -13.91
C LYS A 4 16.69 -10.44 -14.13
N ARG A 5 17.81 -10.43 -14.86
CA ARG A 5 18.54 -9.19 -15.19
C ARG A 5 17.78 -8.33 -16.19
N ILE A 6 17.15 -8.96 -17.19
CA ILE A 6 16.32 -8.26 -18.19
C ILE A 6 15.14 -7.58 -17.49
N ILE A 7 14.46 -8.30 -16.59
CA ILE A 7 13.36 -7.75 -15.79
C ILE A 7 13.83 -6.56 -14.96
N ILE A 8 14.96 -6.66 -14.26
CA ILE A 8 15.51 -5.55 -13.47
C ILE A 8 15.83 -4.33 -14.35
N LEU A 9 16.43 -4.53 -15.52
CA LEU A 9 16.74 -3.44 -16.45
C LEU A 9 15.48 -2.77 -16.97
N ILE A 10 14.46 -3.54 -17.32
CA ILE A 10 13.16 -3.03 -17.76
C ILE A 10 12.52 -2.22 -16.62
N LEU A 11 12.47 -2.76 -15.41
CA LEU A 11 11.93 -2.05 -14.24
C LEU A 11 12.69 -0.75 -13.95
N ALA A 12 14.01 -0.76 -14.04
CA ALA A 12 14.83 0.43 -13.84
C ALA A 12 14.54 1.49 -14.92
N ALA A 13 14.40 1.08 -16.18
CA ALA A 13 14.05 1.98 -17.28
C ALA A 13 12.65 2.58 -17.12
N LEU A 14 11.66 1.76 -16.76
CA LEU A 14 10.29 2.22 -16.48
C LEU A 14 10.25 3.20 -15.30
N PHE A 15 11.00 2.89 -14.23
CA PHE A 15 11.09 3.76 -13.07
C PHE A 15 11.75 5.11 -13.39
N GLY A 16 12.84 5.08 -14.17
CA GLY A 16 13.49 6.30 -14.65
C GLY A 16 12.56 7.14 -15.54
N ALA A 17 11.84 6.49 -16.47
CA ALA A 17 10.85 7.16 -17.32
C ALA A 17 9.70 7.75 -16.50
N PHE A 18 9.22 7.05 -15.47
CA PHE A 18 8.22 7.55 -14.54
C PHE A 18 8.71 8.83 -13.83
N ILE A 19 9.93 8.84 -13.30
CA ILE A 19 10.49 10.04 -12.66
C ILE A 19 10.61 11.17 -13.68
N ALA A 20 11.20 10.93 -14.85
CA ALA A 20 11.42 11.96 -15.87
C ALA A 20 10.11 12.58 -16.37
N GLN A 21 9.08 11.77 -16.61
CA GLN A 21 7.76 12.24 -17.03
C GLN A 21 7.01 12.99 -15.92
N ASN A 22 7.28 12.66 -14.65
CA ASN A 22 6.62 13.25 -13.49
C ASN A 22 7.58 14.15 -12.69
N PHE A 23 8.62 14.68 -13.34
CA PHE A 23 9.62 15.56 -12.71
C PHE A 23 9.13 17.01 -12.61
N GLU A 24 8.04 17.34 -13.30
CA GLU A 24 7.43 18.66 -13.27
C GLU A 24 7.03 19.09 -11.85
N ALA A 25 7.41 20.31 -11.49
CA ALA A 25 7.09 20.90 -10.20
C ALA A 25 5.63 21.38 -10.21
N VAL A 26 4.80 20.72 -9.42
CA VAL A 26 3.37 21.05 -9.28
C VAL A 26 3.17 21.86 -8.02
N SER A 27 2.40 22.95 -8.13
CA SER A 27 2.01 23.77 -7.00
C SER A 27 0.83 23.13 -6.26
N VAL A 28 1.09 22.61 -5.07
CA VAL A 28 0.06 22.06 -4.18
C VAL A 28 -0.37 23.14 -3.21
N SER A 29 -1.67 23.46 -3.22
CA SER A 29 -2.28 24.38 -2.27
C SER A 29 -3.03 23.58 -1.21
N PHE A 30 -2.49 23.57 0.01
CA PHE A 30 -3.22 23.21 1.21
C PHE A 30 -4.06 24.41 1.68
N LEU A 31 -4.98 24.15 2.62
CA LEU A 31 -5.99 25.10 3.10
C LEU A 31 -5.44 26.52 3.39
N PHE A 32 -4.22 26.62 3.93
CA PHE A 32 -3.51 27.89 4.18
C PHE A 32 -2.07 27.93 3.66
N TRP A 33 -1.58 26.87 2.99
CA TRP A 33 -0.16 26.75 2.64
C TRP A 33 0.00 26.35 1.17
N LYS A 34 0.78 27.12 0.41
CA LYS A 34 1.20 26.74 -0.95
C LYS A 34 2.62 26.22 -0.96
N THR A 35 2.83 25.03 -1.51
CA THR A 35 4.15 24.42 -1.67
C THR A 35 4.33 23.94 -3.10
N GLN A 36 5.57 23.92 -3.58
CA GLN A 36 5.92 23.31 -4.86
C GLN A 36 6.73 22.06 -4.59
N ALA A 37 6.28 20.95 -5.18
CA ALA A 37 6.98 19.67 -5.14
C ALA A 37 6.84 18.99 -6.50
N SER A 38 7.78 18.10 -6.85
CA SER A 38 7.63 17.33 -8.08
C SER A 38 6.40 16.42 -7.99
N GLN A 39 5.65 16.30 -9.09
CA GLN A 39 4.45 15.48 -9.16
C GLN A 39 4.72 14.03 -8.73
N SER A 40 5.88 13.50 -9.13
CA SER A 40 6.39 12.19 -8.70
C SER A 40 6.50 12.03 -7.19
N LEU A 41 6.99 13.06 -6.48
CA LEU A 41 7.15 13.01 -5.02
C LEU A 41 5.79 13.02 -4.31
N ILE A 42 4.83 13.79 -4.84
CA ILE A 42 3.45 13.84 -4.33
C ILE A 42 2.77 12.48 -4.53
N LEU A 43 2.83 11.93 -5.75
CA LEU A 43 2.28 10.61 -6.08
C LEU A 43 2.86 9.51 -5.18
N LEU A 44 4.18 9.52 -5.01
CA LEU A 44 4.87 8.54 -4.17
C LEU A 44 4.48 8.70 -2.69
N GLY A 45 4.38 9.94 -2.19
CA GLY A 45 3.95 10.22 -0.83
C GLY A 45 2.53 9.72 -0.55
N VAL A 46 1.57 10.04 -1.43
CA VAL A 46 0.18 9.58 -1.29
C VAL A 46 0.08 8.07 -1.39
N PHE A 47 0.86 7.43 -2.28
CA PHE A 47 0.93 5.98 -2.39
C PHE A 47 1.37 5.33 -1.07
N PHE A 48 2.47 5.78 -0.47
CA PHE A 48 2.95 5.23 0.81
C PHE A 48 1.94 5.42 1.93
N VAL A 49 1.33 6.62 2.03
CA VAL A 49 0.28 6.88 3.03
C VAL A 49 -0.90 5.92 2.85
N GLY A 50 -1.36 5.73 1.61
CA GLY A 50 -2.43 4.79 1.28
C GLY A 50 -2.10 3.34 1.64
N VAL A 51 -0.89 2.87 1.32
CA VAL A 51 -0.42 1.53 1.68
C VAL A 51 -0.37 1.35 3.20
N ILE A 52 0.20 2.30 3.93
CA ILE A 52 0.29 2.23 5.40
C ILE A 52 -1.11 2.19 6.02
N LEU A 53 -2.02 3.08 5.60
CA LEU A 53 -3.40 3.10 6.07
C LEU A 53 -4.14 1.80 5.76
N GLY A 54 -3.99 1.29 4.53
CA GLY A 54 -4.59 0.02 4.11
C GLY A 54 -4.08 -1.17 4.93
N LEU A 55 -2.78 -1.22 5.22
CA LEU A 55 -2.19 -2.26 6.07
C LEU A 55 -2.71 -2.18 7.50
N ILE A 56 -2.78 -0.97 8.09
CA ILE A 56 -3.32 -0.78 9.44
C ILE A 56 -4.80 -1.20 9.49
N ALA A 57 -5.62 -0.73 8.54
CA ALA A 57 -7.03 -1.08 8.46
C ALA A 57 -7.25 -2.60 8.33
N GLY A 58 -6.45 -3.27 7.49
CA GLY A 58 -6.51 -4.73 7.32
C GLY A 58 -6.12 -5.53 8.57
N ARG A 59 -5.30 -4.96 9.47
CA ARG A 59 -4.95 -5.59 10.76
C ARG A 59 -6.06 -5.42 11.79
N VAL A 60 -6.74 -4.27 11.81
CA VAL A 60 -7.82 -3.98 12.76
C VAL A 60 -9.06 -4.82 12.45
N THR A 61 -9.32 -5.13 11.17
CA THR A 61 -10.52 -5.90 10.76
C THR A 61 -10.38 -7.41 10.93
N LYS A 62 -9.21 -7.95 11.32
CA LYS A 62 -9.10 -9.36 11.75
C LYS A 62 -9.75 -9.56 13.12
N LYS A 63 -11.07 -9.42 13.17
CA LYS A 63 -11.90 -9.85 14.28
C LYS A 63 -11.94 -11.38 14.23
N SER A 64 -11.39 -11.99 15.27
CA SER A 64 -11.32 -13.42 15.50
C SER A 64 -12.59 -14.13 15.05
N GLU A 65 -12.45 -15.16 14.22
CA GLU A 65 -13.45 -16.21 14.10
C GLU A 65 -13.78 -16.69 15.52
N PRO A 66 -15.05 -16.70 15.94
CA PRO A 66 -15.42 -17.32 17.19
C PRO A 66 -15.16 -18.81 17.00
N SER A 67 -14.10 -19.29 17.66
CA SER A 67 -13.85 -20.71 17.86
C SER A 67 -15.09 -21.31 18.52
N LEU A 68 -15.97 -21.88 17.71
CA LEU A 68 -17.00 -22.83 18.13
C LEU A 68 -16.31 -24.16 18.44
N ALA A 69 -15.46 -24.14 19.47
CA ALA A 69 -14.98 -25.32 20.15
C ALA A 69 -15.45 -25.20 21.59
N SER A 70 -16.54 -25.92 21.91
CA SER A 70 -16.96 -26.37 23.25
C SER A 70 -18.46 -26.19 23.47
N THR A 71 -19.28 -27.04 22.84
CA THR A 71 -20.50 -27.58 23.46
C THR A 71 -20.79 -28.91 22.79
N GLY A 72 -20.26 -29.98 23.38
CA GLY A 72 -20.44 -31.34 22.86
C GLY A 72 -19.81 -32.39 23.76
N ASP A 73 -19.74 -32.13 25.07
CA ASP A 73 -19.58 -33.20 26.05
C ASP A 73 -20.64 -32.99 27.13
N LYS A 74 -21.24 -34.10 27.56
CA LYS A 74 -22.13 -34.29 28.71
C LYS A 74 -23.58 -33.81 28.57
N SER A 75 -24.47 -34.71 28.14
CA SER A 75 -25.54 -35.22 29.02
C SER A 75 -26.45 -36.24 28.31
N GLN A 76 -26.56 -37.42 28.93
CA GLN A 76 -27.77 -38.18 29.24
C GLN A 76 -28.84 -38.43 28.15
N THR A 77 -29.13 -39.72 27.89
CA THR A 77 -30.40 -40.43 28.17
C THR A 77 -30.26 -41.83 27.55
N SER A 78 -30.10 -42.88 28.38
CA SER A 78 -31.16 -43.79 28.89
C SER A 78 -31.44 -44.95 27.93
#